data_AF-A0A1B1MMV0-F1
#
_entry.id   AF-A0A1B1MMV0-F1
#
_cell.length_a   1.000
_cell.length_b   1.000
_cell.length_c   1.000
_cell.angle_alpha   90.00
_cell.angle_beta   90.00
_cell.angle_gamma   90.00
#
_symmetry.space_group_name_H-M   'P 1'
#
loop_
_entity.id
_entity.type
_entity.pdbx_description
1 polymer ?
#
loop_
_entity_poly.entity_id
_entity_poly.type
_entity_poly.pdbx_seq_one_letter_code
_entity_poly.pdbx_strand_id
1 'polypeptide(L)'
;MTDGITWLAEPQAIAWSGYGIVMARDLDSESLARRVAQTALRKKGRPRSIGELGGQQVQDVLEGLFDDLSKEVALRHGELGEWSYVVKYGGWAAEFGDTPPVDRHELHVFHLEFDEWNGKPVPPWFTYRHDERLMCRFNLHLDDSWSCGSPEGAPEVAAAVRDRLTAAGLPDENLDRRTVHRTSLKVLQEHFGLTLPRRDIVEGTLPTLLLTAG
;
A
#
# COMPACT_ATOMS: atom_id res chain seq x y z
N MET A 1 -14.73 3.52 15.84
CA MET A 1 -13.73 4.58 15.60
C MET A 1 -12.89 4.10 14.44
N THR A 2 -12.82 4.88 13.36
CA THR A 2 -11.94 4.56 12.23
C THR A 2 -10.57 5.15 12.52
N ASP A 3 -9.53 4.34 12.41
CA ASP A 3 -8.18 4.85 12.48
C ASP A 3 -7.84 5.56 11.16
N GLY A 4 -6.96 6.55 11.27
CA GLY A 4 -6.29 7.13 10.11
C GLY A 4 -5.31 6.15 9.47
N ILE A 5 -4.40 6.64 8.63
CA ILE A 5 -3.31 5.82 8.05
C ILE A 5 -1.95 6.05 8.74
N THR A 6 -1.86 7.01 9.67
CA THR A 6 -0.58 7.38 10.33
C THR A 6 0.04 6.27 11.17
N TRP A 7 -0.73 5.25 11.57
CA TRP A 7 -0.22 4.09 12.32
C TRP A 7 0.72 3.21 11.47
N LEU A 8 0.69 3.35 10.13
CA LEU A 8 1.63 2.67 9.22
C LEU A 8 3.08 3.13 9.39
N ALA A 9 3.33 4.26 10.07
CA ALA A 9 4.69 4.68 10.45
C ALA A 9 5.21 4.01 11.74
N GLU A 10 4.45 3.07 12.31
CA GLU A 10 4.96 2.21 13.38
C GLU A 10 5.84 1.09 12.79
N PRO A 11 6.99 0.77 13.41
CA PRO A 11 7.79 -0.39 13.02
C PRO A 11 6.92 -1.63 12.98
N GLN A 12 7.06 -2.43 11.94
CA GLN A 12 6.34 -3.69 11.76
C GLN A 12 4.82 -3.50 11.88
N ALA A 13 4.28 -2.39 11.38
CA ALA A 13 2.86 -2.03 11.50
C ALA A 13 1.92 -3.14 11.01
N ILE A 14 2.31 -3.91 9.99
CA ILE A 14 1.51 -5.02 9.42
C ILE A 14 2.29 -6.33 9.42
N ALA A 15 3.49 -6.31 8.85
CA ALA A 15 4.34 -7.48 8.74
C ALA A 15 5.80 -7.10 9.02
N TRP A 16 6.62 -8.10 9.29
CA TRP A 16 8.05 -7.92 9.53
C TRP A 16 8.77 -7.22 8.36
N SER A 17 8.32 -7.46 7.13
CA SER A 17 8.88 -6.86 5.91
C SER A 17 8.32 -5.48 5.57
N GLY A 18 7.45 -4.89 6.39
CA GLY A 18 6.80 -3.59 6.13
C GLY A 18 5.32 -3.74 5.75
N TYR A 19 4.87 -3.01 4.73
CA TYR A 19 3.48 -3.03 4.29
C TYR A 19 3.32 -2.82 2.78
N GLY A 20 2.28 -3.40 2.20
CA GLY A 20 1.77 -3.04 0.87
C GLY A 20 0.25 -2.96 0.94
N ILE A 21 -0.32 -1.78 0.67
CA ILE A 21 -1.74 -1.52 0.82
C ILE A 21 -2.27 -0.83 -0.42
N VAL A 22 -3.30 -1.42 -1.01
CA VAL A 22 -4.06 -0.82 -2.12
C VAL A 22 -5.45 -0.47 -1.60
N MET A 23 -5.88 0.77 -1.82
CA MET A 23 -7.21 1.25 -1.47
C MET A 23 -7.93 1.76 -2.71
N ALA A 24 -9.23 1.52 -2.80
CA ALA A 24 -10.09 2.10 -3.83
C ALA A 24 -11.42 2.55 -3.24
N ARG A 25 -12.03 3.57 -3.84
CA ARG A 25 -13.43 3.93 -3.58
C ARG A 25 -14.35 3.22 -4.56
N ASP A 26 -15.59 2.99 -4.15
CA ASP A 26 -16.69 2.55 -5.03
C ASP A 26 -16.43 1.23 -5.78
N LEU A 27 -15.58 0.37 -5.22
CA LEU A 27 -15.31 -0.98 -5.72
C LEU A 27 -15.36 -1.93 -4.54
N ASP A 28 -16.03 -3.08 -4.64
CA ASP A 28 -16.03 -4.09 -3.58
C ASP A 28 -14.62 -4.69 -3.37
N SER A 29 -14.35 -5.13 -2.15
CA SER A 29 -13.00 -5.55 -1.76
C SER A 29 -12.51 -6.80 -2.48
N GLU A 30 -13.41 -7.73 -2.84
CA GLU A 30 -13.05 -8.93 -3.60
C GLU A 30 -12.65 -8.56 -5.03
N SER A 31 -13.42 -7.69 -5.69
CA SER A 31 -13.07 -7.15 -7.00
C SER A 31 -11.74 -6.41 -6.97
N LEU A 32 -11.49 -5.59 -5.94
CA LEU A 32 -10.20 -4.92 -5.76
C LEU A 32 -9.05 -5.95 -5.64
N ALA A 33 -9.20 -6.94 -4.75
CA ALA A 33 -8.21 -8.00 -4.55
C ALA A 33 -7.93 -8.79 -5.84
N ARG A 34 -8.96 -9.10 -6.63
CA ARG A 34 -8.82 -9.77 -7.92
C ARG A 34 -8.09 -8.91 -8.94
N ARG A 35 -8.35 -7.59 -9.00
CA ARG A 35 -7.63 -6.67 -9.89
C ARG A 35 -6.16 -6.55 -9.49
N VAL A 36 -5.88 -6.40 -8.20
CA VAL A 36 -4.51 -6.38 -7.65
C VAL A 36 -3.77 -7.67 -8.00
N ALA A 37 -4.42 -8.82 -7.82
CA ALA A 37 -3.87 -10.12 -8.17
C ALA A 37 -3.53 -10.26 -9.67
N GLN A 38 -4.35 -9.71 -10.56
CA GLN A 38 -4.09 -9.71 -12.01
C GLN A 38 -2.82 -8.93 -12.36
N THR A 39 -2.52 -7.84 -11.64
CA THR A 39 -1.28 -7.09 -11.86
C THR A 39 -0.05 -7.87 -11.41
N ALA A 40 -0.11 -8.57 -10.26
CA ALA A 40 1.00 -9.36 -9.74
C ALA A 40 1.33 -10.57 -10.63
N LEU A 41 0.29 -11.30 -11.05
CA LEU A 41 0.41 -12.62 -11.65
C LEU A 41 0.74 -12.60 -13.14
N ARG A 42 1.53 -11.62 -13.63
CA ARG A 42 1.71 -11.21 -15.04
C ARG A 42 1.64 -12.29 -16.13
N LYS A 43 1.78 -13.60 -15.89
CA LYS A 43 1.40 -14.65 -16.86
C LYS A 43 0.65 -15.95 -16.44
N LYS A 44 0.57 -16.48 -15.21
CA LYS A 44 0.08 -17.90 -15.07
C LYS A 44 -0.69 -18.38 -13.82
N GLY A 45 -0.67 -17.68 -12.69
CA GLY A 45 -1.39 -18.12 -11.49
C GLY A 45 -2.89 -17.82 -11.53
N ARG A 46 -3.72 -18.61 -10.84
CA ARG A 46 -5.10 -18.23 -10.51
C ARG A 46 -5.19 -17.91 -9.02
N PRO A 47 -5.68 -16.72 -8.63
CA PRO A 47 -5.91 -16.41 -7.23
C PRO A 47 -6.86 -17.43 -6.62
N ARG A 48 -6.45 -18.04 -5.50
CA ARG A 48 -7.25 -19.03 -4.78
C ARG A 48 -7.66 -18.46 -3.43
N SER A 49 -8.95 -18.44 -3.12
CA SER A 49 -9.41 -18.13 -1.77
C SER A 49 -8.97 -19.23 -0.81
N ILE A 50 -8.41 -18.83 0.33
CA ILE A 50 -7.96 -19.76 1.39
C ILE A 50 -8.73 -19.55 2.70
N GLY A 51 -9.84 -18.81 2.66
CA GLY A 51 -10.67 -18.49 3.82
C GLY A 51 -10.31 -17.15 4.46
N GLU A 52 -10.76 -16.96 5.70
CA GLU A 52 -10.45 -15.78 6.51
C GLU A 52 -9.25 -16.06 7.41
N LEU A 53 -8.19 -15.27 7.24
CA LEU A 53 -6.95 -15.44 7.99
C LEU A 53 -6.54 -14.13 8.64
N GLY A 54 -5.90 -14.23 9.80
CA GLY A 54 -5.15 -13.13 10.43
C GLY A 54 -3.78 -12.93 9.79
N GLY A 55 -3.13 -11.80 10.07
CA GLY A 55 -1.84 -11.45 9.48
C GLY A 55 -0.75 -12.49 9.73
N GLN A 56 -0.65 -12.99 10.97
CA GLN A 56 0.32 -14.03 11.32
C GLN A 56 0.03 -15.36 10.59
N GLN A 57 -1.23 -15.78 10.53
CA GLN A 57 -1.61 -17.02 9.84
C GLN A 57 -1.26 -16.96 8.35
N VAL A 58 -1.37 -15.78 7.73
CA VAL A 58 -0.94 -15.59 6.34
C VAL A 58 0.58 -15.73 6.21
N GLN A 59 1.36 -15.15 7.12
CA GLN A 59 2.82 -15.33 7.14
C GLN A 59 3.19 -16.81 7.31
N ASP A 60 2.59 -17.50 8.28
CA ASP A 60 2.82 -18.93 8.54
C ASP A 60 2.48 -19.80 7.31
N VAL A 61 1.41 -19.47 6.58
CA VAL A 61 1.04 -20.16 5.34
C VAL A 61 2.08 -19.92 4.25
N LEU A 62 2.54 -18.68 4.07
CA LEU A 62 3.56 -18.37 3.06
C LEU A 62 4.89 -19.04 3.39
N GLU A 63 5.31 -19.03 4.66
CA GLU A 63 6.55 -19.69 5.13
C GLU A 63 6.46 -21.21 5.05
N GLY A 64 5.31 -21.79 5.41
CA GLY A 64 5.12 -23.23 5.46
C GLY A 64 4.91 -23.88 4.08
N LEU A 65 4.42 -23.13 3.10
CA LEU A 65 4.24 -23.61 1.73
C LEU A 65 5.47 -23.37 0.84
N PHE A 66 6.32 -22.39 1.16
CA PHE A 66 7.38 -21.94 0.27
C PHE A 66 8.69 -21.65 0.99
N ASP A 67 9.78 -22.19 0.45
CA ASP A 67 11.15 -21.95 0.94
C ASP A 67 11.62 -20.50 0.72
N ASP A 68 10.90 -19.70 -0.10
CA ASP A 68 11.26 -18.34 -0.48
C ASP A 68 10.02 -17.42 -0.59
N LEU A 69 9.78 -16.63 0.46
CA LEU A 69 8.67 -15.66 0.57
C LEU A 69 8.66 -14.58 -0.53
N SER A 70 9.77 -14.40 -1.25
CA SER A 70 9.86 -13.42 -2.31
C SER A 70 9.20 -13.86 -3.62
N LYS A 71 8.73 -15.11 -3.70
CA LYS A 71 8.12 -15.70 -4.90
C LYS A 71 6.60 -15.79 -4.86
N GLU A 72 6.00 -15.41 -3.73
CA GLU A 72 4.61 -15.74 -3.40
C GLU A 72 3.94 -14.55 -2.73
N VAL A 73 2.66 -14.34 -3.05
CA VAL A 73 1.89 -13.20 -2.54
C VAL A 73 0.56 -13.69 -2.00
N ALA A 74 0.21 -13.26 -0.80
CA ALA A 74 -1.14 -13.34 -0.27
C ALA A 74 -1.77 -11.94 -0.14
N LEU A 75 -3.07 -11.86 -0.41
CA LEU A 75 -3.85 -10.63 -0.37
C LEU A 75 -4.98 -10.81 0.64
N ARG A 76 -4.92 -10.10 1.75
CA ARG A 76 -6.05 -9.95 2.69
C ARG A 76 -6.86 -8.74 2.26
N HIS A 77 -8.19 -8.83 2.21
CA HIS A 77 -9.01 -7.70 1.76
C HIS A 77 -10.20 -7.44 2.68
N GLY A 78 -10.68 -6.20 2.68
CA GLY A 78 -11.82 -5.78 3.49
C GLY A 78 -12.36 -4.41 3.06
N GLU A 79 -13.41 -3.97 3.76
CA GLU A 79 -14.16 -2.76 3.44
C GLU A 79 -14.33 -1.88 4.67
N LEU A 80 -14.36 -0.56 4.44
CA LEU A 80 -14.63 0.44 5.46
C LEU A 80 -15.39 1.62 4.85
N GLY A 81 -16.72 1.63 5.03
CA GLY A 81 -17.57 2.68 4.45
C GLY A 81 -17.53 2.64 2.91
N GLU A 82 -17.12 3.74 2.29
CA GLU A 82 -16.94 3.85 0.83
C GLU A 82 -15.63 3.23 0.32
N TRP A 83 -14.75 2.81 1.23
CA TRP A 83 -13.42 2.31 0.90
C TRP A 83 -13.37 0.79 0.88
N SER A 84 -12.71 0.26 -0.13
CA SER A 84 -12.16 -1.10 -0.10
C SER A 84 -10.65 -1.05 0.01
N TYR A 85 -10.08 -2.03 0.69
CA TYR A 85 -8.64 -2.14 0.86
C TYR A 85 -8.16 -3.58 0.67
N VAL A 86 -6.91 -3.69 0.22
CA VAL A 86 -6.14 -4.93 0.08
C VAL A 86 -4.82 -4.73 0.80
N VAL A 87 -4.48 -5.67 1.68
CA VAL A 87 -3.20 -5.77 2.37
C VAL A 87 -2.41 -6.91 1.76
N LYS A 88 -1.23 -6.57 1.24
CA LYS A 88 -0.29 -7.49 0.60
C LYS A 88 0.65 -8.09 1.65
N TYR A 89 0.88 -9.39 1.52
CA TYR A 89 1.88 -10.17 2.24
C TYR A 89 2.74 -10.91 1.23
N GLY A 90 4.07 -10.89 1.41
CA GLY A 90 5.01 -11.51 0.48
C GLY A 90 5.21 -10.73 -0.84
N GLY A 91 6.10 -11.24 -1.69
CA GLY A 91 6.50 -10.62 -2.95
C GLY A 91 7.36 -9.36 -2.82
N TRP A 92 8.08 -8.99 -3.89
CA TRP A 92 8.89 -7.78 -3.93
C TRP A 92 8.05 -6.52 -4.14
N ALA A 93 8.55 -5.37 -3.67
CA ALA A 93 7.85 -4.08 -3.81
C ALA A 93 7.51 -3.75 -5.29
N ALA A 94 8.46 -3.98 -6.19
CA ALA A 94 8.28 -3.71 -7.63
C ALA A 94 7.41 -4.72 -8.38
N GLU A 95 6.98 -5.83 -7.76
CA GLU A 95 6.19 -6.88 -8.45
C GLU A 95 4.79 -6.40 -8.87
N PHE A 96 4.33 -5.30 -8.29
CA PHE A 96 3.06 -4.65 -8.64
C PHE A 96 3.25 -3.36 -9.45
N GLY A 97 4.45 -3.17 -10.03
CA GLY A 97 4.84 -1.97 -10.78
C GLY A 97 3.80 -1.51 -11.80
N ASP A 98 3.77 -0.19 -12.05
CA ASP A 98 2.83 0.59 -12.88
C ASP A 98 1.53 -0.14 -13.24
N THR A 99 0.47 0.15 -12.49
CA THR A 99 -0.59 -0.80 -12.08
C THR A 99 -1.92 -0.75 -12.85
N PRO A 100 -2.00 -1.00 -14.19
CA PRO A 100 -3.23 -1.53 -14.78
C PRO A 100 -3.45 -2.99 -14.34
N PRO A 101 -4.70 -3.46 -14.10
CA PRO A 101 -5.99 -2.82 -14.41
C PRO A 101 -6.70 -2.21 -13.18
N VAL A 102 -5.99 -1.93 -12.08
CA VAL A 102 -6.62 -1.55 -10.81
C VAL A 102 -7.36 -0.21 -10.91
N ASP A 103 -6.81 0.73 -11.68
CA ASP A 103 -7.27 2.12 -11.84
C ASP A 103 -8.18 2.37 -13.05
N ARG A 104 -8.73 1.31 -13.65
CA ARG A 104 -9.74 1.40 -14.73
C ARG A 104 -11.12 1.74 -14.20
N HIS A 105 -11.92 2.38 -15.06
CA HIS A 105 -13.32 2.74 -14.83
C HIS A 105 -13.49 3.87 -13.80
N GLU A 106 -12.75 4.96 -13.99
CA GLU A 106 -12.87 6.17 -13.15
C GLU A 106 -12.59 5.93 -11.64
N LEU A 107 -11.93 4.83 -11.29
CA LEU A 107 -11.63 4.50 -9.90
C LEU A 107 -10.49 5.35 -9.37
N HIS A 108 -10.66 5.87 -8.16
CA HIS A 108 -9.58 6.44 -7.37
C HIS A 108 -8.83 5.32 -6.65
N VAL A 109 -7.55 5.13 -6.99
CA VAL A 109 -6.71 4.06 -6.44
C VAL A 109 -5.50 4.65 -5.73
N PHE A 110 -5.33 4.28 -4.46
CA PHE A 110 -4.20 4.68 -3.63
C PHE A 110 -3.36 3.46 -3.29
N HIS A 111 -2.06 3.55 -3.51
CA HIS A 111 -1.09 2.51 -3.19
C HIS A 111 -0.08 3.07 -2.20
N LEU A 112 0.06 2.39 -1.07
CA LEU A 112 1.03 2.65 -0.01
C LEU A 112 1.92 1.42 0.09
N GLU A 113 3.22 1.59 -0.09
CA GLU A 113 4.17 0.48 -0.06
C GLU A 113 5.40 0.83 0.76
N PHE A 114 5.90 -0.10 1.55
CA PHE A 114 7.09 0.06 2.35
C PHE A 114 7.76 -1.28 2.58
N ASP A 115 9.06 -1.35 2.35
CA ASP A 115 9.89 -2.50 2.66
C ASP A 115 10.85 -2.14 3.80
N GLU A 116 10.58 -2.66 4.99
CA GLU A 116 11.34 -2.36 6.21
C GLU A 116 12.65 -3.15 6.29
N TRP A 117 12.76 -4.29 5.60
CA TRP A 117 13.92 -5.17 5.67
C TRP A 117 14.49 -5.51 4.29
N ASN A 118 14.98 -4.49 3.62
CA ASN A 118 15.96 -4.63 2.56
C ASN A 118 17.30 -4.12 3.11
N GLY A 119 18.40 -4.87 2.92
CA GLY A 119 19.76 -4.46 3.30
C GLY A 119 20.18 -3.10 2.72
N LYS A 120 19.37 -2.53 1.82
CA LYS A 120 19.28 -1.11 1.48
C LYS A 120 17.84 -0.62 1.77
N PRO A 121 17.61 0.35 2.67
CA PRO A 121 16.26 0.79 3.00
C PRO A 121 15.59 1.43 1.78
N VAL A 122 14.58 0.76 1.23
CA VAL A 122 13.69 1.34 0.21
C VAL A 122 12.73 2.27 0.93
N PRO A 123 12.58 3.54 0.53
CA PRO A 123 11.67 4.43 1.24
C PRO A 123 10.22 3.95 1.09
N PRO A 124 9.34 4.31 2.03
CA PRO A 124 7.92 4.12 1.86
C PRO A 124 7.44 4.96 0.67
N TRP A 125 6.58 4.42 -0.17
CA TRP A 125 6.04 5.06 -1.37
C TRP A 125 4.55 5.30 -1.23
N PHE A 126 4.12 6.42 -1.80
CA PHE A 126 2.71 6.69 -2.08
C PHE A 126 2.52 6.86 -3.58
N THR A 127 1.45 6.28 -4.10
CA THR A 127 1.00 6.49 -5.47
C THR A 127 -0.52 6.61 -5.47
N TYR A 128 -1.03 7.66 -6.09
CA TYR A 128 -2.45 7.88 -6.36
C TYR A 128 -2.65 7.92 -7.87
N ARG A 129 -3.54 7.04 -8.37
CA ARG A 129 -3.97 6.99 -9.76
C ARG A 129 -5.47 7.14 -9.86
N HIS A 130 -5.91 7.71 -10.98
CA HIS A 130 -7.32 7.82 -11.32
C HIS A 130 -7.45 7.73 -12.83
N ASP A 131 -8.30 6.82 -13.29
CA ASP A 131 -8.57 6.58 -14.72
C ASP A 131 -7.29 6.37 -15.54
N GLU A 132 -6.48 5.37 -15.16
CA GLU A 132 -5.19 5.04 -15.79
C GLU A 132 -4.11 6.16 -15.72
N ARG A 133 -4.39 7.31 -15.10
CA ARG A 133 -3.47 8.45 -15.02
C ARG A 133 -2.81 8.55 -13.66
N LEU A 134 -1.50 8.86 -13.66
CA LEU A 134 -0.78 9.19 -12.43
C LEU A 134 -1.21 10.57 -11.94
N MET A 135 -1.85 10.61 -10.77
CA MET A 135 -2.30 11.85 -10.16
C MET A 135 -1.27 12.40 -9.18
N CYS A 136 -0.68 11.54 -8.34
CA CYS A 136 0.39 11.92 -7.42
C CYS A 136 1.25 10.72 -7.05
N ARG A 137 2.57 10.86 -7.01
CA ARG A 137 3.53 9.87 -6.51
C ARG A 137 4.72 10.57 -5.88
N PHE A 138 5.19 10.03 -4.77
CA PHE A 138 6.44 10.42 -4.12
C PHE A 138 6.86 9.38 -3.09
N ASN A 139 8.12 9.43 -2.68
CA ASN A 139 8.57 8.67 -1.52
C ASN A 139 8.26 9.47 -0.23
N LEU A 140 7.70 8.80 0.76
CA LEU A 140 7.17 9.38 2.00
C LEU A 140 8.26 9.82 2.99
N HIS A 141 9.53 9.54 2.68
CA HIS A 141 10.69 10.13 3.34
C HIS A 141 11.11 11.47 2.72
N LEU A 142 10.58 11.84 1.54
CA LEU A 142 10.95 13.03 0.77
C LEU A 142 12.47 13.12 0.52
N ASP A 143 13.10 11.96 0.31
CA ASP A 143 14.53 11.82 0.09
C ASP A 143 14.79 11.68 -1.42
N ASP A 144 15.50 12.65 -2.00
CA ASP A 144 15.79 12.66 -3.44
C ASP A 144 16.79 11.57 -3.89
N SER A 145 17.48 10.89 -2.96
CA SER A 145 18.45 9.83 -3.28
C SER A 145 17.82 8.59 -3.93
N TRP A 146 16.50 8.43 -3.81
CA TRP A 146 15.73 7.32 -4.38
C TRP A 146 14.77 7.75 -5.51
N SER A 147 14.93 8.98 -6.05
CA SER A 147 13.99 9.65 -6.95
C SER A 147 12.60 9.93 -6.33
N CYS A 148 11.84 10.85 -6.93
CA CYS A 148 10.54 11.32 -6.44
C CYS A 148 10.55 11.76 -4.96
N GLY A 149 11.59 12.49 -4.51
CA GLY A 149 11.60 13.12 -3.18
C GLY A 149 10.66 14.32 -3.06
N SER A 150 9.95 14.65 -4.13
CA SER A 150 8.81 15.58 -4.13
C SER A 150 7.61 14.99 -4.89
N PRO A 151 6.38 15.46 -4.61
CA PRO A 151 5.18 15.03 -5.34
C PRO A 151 5.28 15.26 -6.85
N GLU A 152 5.09 14.18 -7.62
CA GLU A 152 5.05 14.15 -9.09
C GLU A 152 3.69 13.62 -9.58
N GLY A 153 3.22 14.05 -10.76
CA GLY A 153 1.95 13.60 -11.33
C GLY A 153 1.14 14.73 -11.97
N ALA A 154 -0.19 14.66 -11.85
CA ALA A 154 -1.08 15.71 -12.35
C ALA A 154 -0.75 17.05 -11.66
N PRO A 155 -0.49 18.15 -12.41
CA PRO A 155 0.06 19.38 -11.84
C PRO A 155 -0.73 19.95 -10.65
N GLU A 156 -2.05 19.96 -10.74
CA GLU A 156 -2.92 20.50 -9.68
C GLU A 156 -2.86 19.65 -8.40
N VAL A 157 -2.91 18.32 -8.54
CA VAL A 157 -2.88 17.40 -7.40
C VAL A 157 -1.50 17.36 -6.75
N ALA A 158 -0.44 17.26 -7.56
CA ALA A 158 0.93 17.24 -7.06
C ALA A 158 1.29 18.55 -6.34
N ALA A 159 0.91 19.71 -6.90
CA ALA A 159 1.09 21.01 -6.25
C ALA A 159 0.31 21.10 -4.93
N ALA A 160 -0.96 20.69 -4.92
CA ALA A 160 -1.78 20.71 -3.72
C ALA A 160 -1.25 19.83 -2.58
N VAL A 161 -0.64 18.67 -2.91
CA VAL A 161 0.03 17.81 -1.92
C VAL A 161 1.32 18.46 -1.44
N ARG A 162 2.13 19.00 -2.35
CA ARG A 162 3.39 19.69 -1.99
C ARG A 162 3.15 20.86 -1.06
N ASP A 163 2.17 21.71 -1.34
CA ASP A 163 1.85 22.88 -0.50
C ASP A 163 1.45 22.47 0.92
N ARG A 164 0.74 21.34 1.07
CA ARG A 164 0.35 20.79 2.39
C ARG A 164 1.54 20.17 3.12
N LEU A 165 2.44 19.48 2.42
CA LEU A 165 3.69 19.00 3.01
C LEU A 165 4.54 20.17 3.52
N THR A 166 4.68 21.24 2.72
CA THR A 166 5.38 22.46 3.12
C THR A 166 4.71 23.14 4.31
N ALA A 167 3.38 23.24 4.34
CA ALA A 167 2.65 23.76 5.49
C ALA A 167 2.82 22.91 6.75
N ALA A 168 3.11 21.61 6.59
CA ALA A 168 3.42 20.69 7.69
C ALA A 168 4.91 20.69 8.09
N GLY A 169 5.74 21.54 7.48
CA GLY A 169 7.17 21.68 7.79
C GLY A 169 8.08 20.70 7.05
N LEU A 170 7.63 20.13 5.92
CA LEU A 170 8.41 19.21 5.11
C LEU A 170 8.79 19.78 3.73
N PRO A 171 9.94 19.39 3.16
CA PRO A 171 10.97 18.53 3.76
C PRO A 171 11.80 19.25 4.83
N ASP A 172 12.32 18.51 5.82
CA ASP A 172 13.26 18.99 6.84
C ASP A 172 14.31 17.90 7.11
N GLU A 173 15.57 18.19 6.77
CA GLU A 173 16.70 17.26 6.90
C GLU A 173 17.08 16.94 8.36
N ASN A 174 16.60 17.76 9.32
CA ASN A 174 16.87 17.56 10.74
C ASN A 174 15.88 16.58 11.39
N LEU A 175 14.75 16.29 10.72
CA LEU A 175 13.78 15.33 11.22
C LEU A 175 14.24 13.90 10.92
N ASP A 176 14.00 13.00 11.87
CA ASP A 176 14.21 11.59 11.62
C ASP A 176 13.20 11.06 10.59
N ARG A 177 13.59 10.03 9.83
CA ARG A 177 12.79 9.45 8.74
C ARG A 177 11.40 9.01 9.18
N ARG A 178 11.25 8.54 10.43
CA ARG A 178 9.96 8.07 10.94
C ARG A 178 9.03 9.25 11.22
N THR A 179 9.55 10.36 11.73
CA THR A 179 8.79 11.61 11.88
C THR A 179 8.36 12.16 10.52
N VAL A 180 9.24 12.16 9.51
CA VAL A 180 8.90 12.55 8.14
C VAL A 180 7.81 11.64 7.56
N HIS A 181 7.98 10.32 7.66
CA HIS A 181 7.01 9.32 7.19
C HIS A 181 5.62 9.50 7.84
N ARG A 182 5.57 9.65 9.16
CA ARG A 182 4.32 9.87 9.91
C ARG A 182 3.63 11.16 9.50
N THR A 183 4.39 12.23 9.32
CA THR A 183 3.88 13.54 8.90
C THR A 183 3.36 13.50 7.46
N SER A 184 4.08 12.85 6.54
CA SER A 184 3.62 12.60 5.17
C SER A 184 2.31 11.81 5.13
N LEU A 185 2.18 10.74 5.91
CA LEU A 185 0.93 9.97 6.03
C LEU A 185 -0.22 10.81 6.58
N LYS A 186 0.05 11.69 7.54
CA LYS A 186 -0.96 12.61 8.09
C LYS A 186 -1.47 13.59 7.03
N VAL A 187 -0.57 14.17 6.23
CA VAL A 187 -0.95 15.06 5.11
C VAL A 187 -1.82 14.32 4.10
N LEU A 188 -1.45 13.09 3.74
CA LEU A 188 -2.23 12.27 2.80
C LEU A 188 -3.61 11.88 3.35
N GLN A 189 -3.66 11.50 4.62
CA GLN A 189 -4.89 11.21 5.34
C GLN A 189 -5.86 12.40 5.28
N GLU A 190 -5.40 13.59 5.63
CA GLU A 190 -6.24 14.80 5.67
C GLU A 190 -6.61 15.28 4.26
N HIS A 191 -5.70 15.19 3.29
CA HIS A 191 -5.94 15.67 1.93
C HIS A 191 -6.91 14.81 1.14
N PHE A 192 -6.76 13.47 1.22
CA PHE A 192 -7.56 12.52 0.44
C PHE A 192 -8.66 11.83 1.26
N GLY A 193 -8.72 12.08 2.56
CA GLY A 193 -9.67 11.41 3.46
C GLY A 193 -9.40 9.92 3.64
N LEU A 194 -8.11 9.51 3.62
CA LEU A 194 -7.74 8.09 3.70
C LEU A 194 -7.91 7.57 5.13
N THR A 195 -8.61 6.45 5.27
CA THR A 195 -8.83 5.77 6.55
C THR A 195 -8.64 4.28 6.41
N LEU A 196 -8.05 3.61 7.40
CA LEU A 196 -7.85 2.17 7.41
C LEU A 196 -8.19 1.59 8.79
N PRO A 197 -8.92 0.46 8.88
CA PRO A 197 -9.26 -0.14 10.16
C PRO A 197 -8.05 -0.88 10.74
N ARG A 198 -7.23 -0.19 11.55
CA ARG A 198 -6.02 -0.77 12.16
C ARG A 198 -6.32 -2.10 12.85
N ARG A 199 -7.36 -2.12 13.67
CA ARG A 199 -7.72 -3.32 14.46
C ARG A 199 -8.05 -4.52 13.57
N ASP A 200 -8.85 -4.33 12.53
CA ASP A 200 -9.27 -5.42 11.64
C ASP A 200 -8.09 -5.93 10.81
N ILE A 201 -7.18 -5.04 10.41
CA ILE A 201 -5.97 -5.39 9.66
C ILE A 201 -4.98 -6.14 10.56
N VAL A 202 -4.70 -5.63 11.75
CA VAL A 202 -3.62 -6.15 12.61
C VAL A 202 -4.08 -7.36 13.44
N GLU A 203 -5.27 -7.30 14.03
CA GLU A 203 -5.77 -8.31 14.97
C GLU A 203 -6.83 -9.23 14.36
N GLY A 204 -7.59 -8.72 13.39
CA GLY A 204 -8.73 -9.41 12.80
C GLY A 204 -8.34 -10.51 11.81
N THR A 205 -9.33 -11.33 11.45
CA THR A 205 -9.27 -12.21 10.28
C THR A 205 -9.92 -11.52 9.10
N LEU A 206 -9.35 -11.68 7.90
CA LEU A 206 -9.90 -11.10 6.67
C LEU A 206 -9.91 -12.15 5.55
N PRO A 207 -10.89 -12.11 4.63
CA PRO A 207 -10.86 -12.90 3.41
C PRO A 207 -9.50 -12.79 2.71
N THR A 208 -8.92 -13.95 2.39
CA THR A 208 -7.55 -14.03 1.88
C THR A 208 -7.50 -14.77 0.54
N LEU A 209 -6.83 -14.16 -0.43
CA LEU A 209 -6.45 -14.77 -1.70
C LEU A 209 -4.96 -15.12 -1.67
N LEU A 210 -4.64 -16.36 -2.05
CA LEU A 210 -3.26 -16.81 -2.29
C LEU A 210 -2.96 -16.75 -3.79
N LEU A 211 -1.80 -16.21 -4.14
CA LEU A 211 -1.28 -16.10 -5.50
C LEU A 211 -0.11 -17.07 -5.68
N THR A 212 -0.41 -18.29 -6.11
CA THR A 212 0.63 -19.30 -6.40
C THR A 212 1.18 -19.10 -7.80
N ALA A 213 2.51 -19.12 -7.95
CA ALA A 213 3.13 -19.24 -9.27
C ALA A 213 2.75 -20.60 -9.88
N GLY A 214 2.18 -20.60 -11.09
CA GLY A 214 1.82 -21.82 -11.83
C GLY A 214 2.98 -22.39 -12.63
#